data_AF-B0DQX3-F1
#
_entry.id   AF-B0DQX3-F1
#
_cell.length_a   1.000
_cell.length_b   1.000
_cell.length_c   1.000
_cell.angle_alpha   90.00
_cell.angle_beta   90.00
_cell.angle_gamma   90.00
#
_symmetry.space_group_name_H-M   'P 1'
#
loop_
_entity.id
_entity.type
_entity.pdbx_description
1 polymer ?
#
loop_
_entity_poly.entity_id
_entity_poly.type
_entity_poly.pdbx_seq_one_letter_code
_entity_poly.pdbx_strand_id
1 'polypeptide(L)'
;MSYDMLQGLLTKFAAAAGLKKHYTTHCFRRGGVQYRFMYAPIGMRWPLSWIRWWGGWAIGEHSFEAGHGNTLHPIPIGADQSFMGDHIAVAPVSGQEVQEFKGGIDHKIDELVKVITATLSHTCHSDTVTRTLETTVDPSNPSIGPMHVSHTQSRAISRAASALVIKQWEEIDPVTKCALKDWYEGSSATASKRNQRKTIFDKFVRRVFKALITLLTLKGFVLFIFRLGRNEAEFLSKYPDAGKSIPKLLEAIRWNKGTTRSSKYGTAQERKSNSPRSSPDPEN
;
A
#
# COMPACT_ATOMS: atom_id res chain seq x y z
N MET A 1 -15.64 -35.19 -37.40
CA MET A 1 -14.26 -34.76 -37.74
C MET A 1 -13.39 -36.00 -37.81
N SER A 2 -12.70 -36.25 -38.93
CA SER A 2 -11.86 -37.44 -39.08
C SER A 2 -10.57 -37.32 -38.27
N TYR A 3 -9.98 -38.47 -37.93
CA TYR A 3 -8.70 -38.53 -37.21
C TYR A 3 -7.58 -37.80 -37.98
N ASP A 4 -7.51 -38.00 -39.30
CA ASP A 4 -6.49 -37.37 -40.15
C ASP A 4 -6.63 -35.84 -40.18
N MET A 5 -7.87 -35.34 -40.19
CA MET A 5 -8.13 -33.90 -40.12
C MET A 5 -7.67 -33.32 -38.78
N LEU A 6 -7.90 -34.03 -37.66
CA LEU A 6 -7.40 -33.62 -36.34
C LEU A 6 -5.88 -33.62 -36.28
N GLN A 7 -5.24 -34.68 -36.76
CA GLN A 7 -3.79 -34.82 -36.77
C GLN A 7 -3.13 -33.76 -37.67
N GLY A 8 -3.76 -33.42 -38.79
CA GLY A 8 -3.33 -32.32 -39.65
C GLY A 8 -3.40 -30.96 -38.96
N LEU A 9 -4.46 -30.68 -38.18
CA LEU A 9 -4.56 -29.45 -37.39
C LEU A 9 -3.52 -29.38 -36.27
N LEU A 10 -3.30 -30.49 -35.55
CA LEU A 10 -2.28 -30.55 -34.50
C LEU A 10 -0.88 -30.31 -35.05
N THR A 11 -0.56 -30.88 -36.22
CA THR A 11 0.72 -30.66 -36.89
C THR A 11 0.92 -29.19 -37.25
N LYS A 12 -0.10 -28.53 -37.83
CA LYS A 12 -0.06 -27.10 -38.13
C LYS A 12 0.13 -26.25 -36.88
N PHE A 13 -0.56 -26.57 -35.80
CA PHE A 13 -0.44 -25.87 -34.52
C PHE A 13 0.94 -26.02 -33.90
N ALA A 14 1.50 -27.24 -33.89
CA ALA A 14 2.84 -27.51 -33.38
C ALA A 14 3.91 -26.77 -34.19
N ALA A 15 3.78 -26.74 -35.53
CA ALA A 15 4.68 -25.99 -36.41
C ALA A 15 4.60 -24.48 -36.14
N ALA A 16 3.39 -23.92 -35.98
CA ALA A 16 3.20 -22.50 -35.66
C ALA A 16 3.80 -22.13 -34.29
N ALA A 17 3.81 -23.06 -33.33
CA ALA A 17 4.48 -22.90 -32.04
C ALA A 17 6.01 -23.11 -32.09
N GLY A 18 6.58 -23.35 -33.28
CA GLY A 18 8.02 -23.58 -33.47
C GLY A 18 8.50 -24.97 -33.03
N LEU A 19 7.59 -25.93 -32.81
CA LEU A 19 7.95 -27.28 -32.40
C LEU A 19 8.32 -28.11 -33.63
N LYS A 20 9.56 -28.61 -33.66
CA LYS A 20 10.11 -29.33 -34.83
C LYS A 20 9.77 -30.83 -34.89
N LYS A 21 9.13 -31.38 -33.86
CA LYS A 21 8.82 -32.82 -33.76
C LYS A 21 7.38 -33.10 -34.20
N HIS A 22 7.10 -34.34 -34.61
CA HIS A 22 5.75 -34.80 -34.86
C HIS A 22 5.05 -35.13 -33.53
N TYR A 23 3.92 -34.48 -33.27
CA TYR A 23 3.11 -34.69 -32.06
C TYR A 23 1.77 -35.29 -32.43
N THR A 24 1.40 -36.38 -31.77
CA THR A 24 0.09 -37.00 -31.93
C THR A 24 -0.90 -36.44 -30.93
N THR A 25 -2.19 -36.72 -31.14
CA THR A 25 -3.25 -36.51 -30.14
C THR A 25 -2.85 -37.07 -28.76
N HIS A 26 -2.17 -38.23 -28.74
CA HIS A 26 -1.66 -38.86 -27.51
C HIS A 26 -0.62 -37.98 -26.80
N CYS A 27 0.32 -37.36 -27.54
CA CYS A 27 1.31 -36.46 -26.97
C CYS A 27 0.66 -35.25 -26.28
N PHE A 28 -0.33 -34.63 -26.91
CA PHE A 28 -1.04 -33.49 -26.32
C PHE A 28 -1.89 -33.90 -25.12
N ARG A 29 -2.51 -35.08 -25.14
CA ARG A 29 -3.22 -35.60 -23.97
C ARG A 29 -2.27 -35.79 -22.79
N ARG A 30 -1.13 -36.46 -23.01
CA ARG A 30 -0.08 -36.69 -21.99
C ARG A 30 0.52 -35.37 -21.47
N GLY A 31 0.89 -34.48 -22.38
CA GLY A 31 1.47 -33.17 -22.04
C GLY A 31 0.47 -32.27 -21.31
N GLY A 32 -0.80 -32.28 -21.70
CA GLY A 32 -1.87 -31.55 -21.02
C GLY A 32 -2.09 -32.04 -19.59
N VAL A 33 -2.05 -33.37 -19.38
CA VAL A 33 -2.13 -33.98 -18.05
C VAL A 33 -0.92 -33.58 -17.20
N GLN A 34 0.29 -33.65 -17.75
CA GLN A 34 1.51 -33.19 -17.06
C GLN A 34 1.44 -31.70 -16.71
N TYR A 35 0.97 -30.87 -17.63
CA TYR A 35 0.76 -29.45 -17.40
C TYR A 35 -0.24 -29.20 -16.26
N ARG A 36 -1.41 -29.86 -16.31
CA ARG A 36 -2.42 -29.74 -15.26
C ARG A 36 -1.93 -30.25 -13.91
N PHE A 37 -1.01 -31.19 -13.88
CA PHE A 37 -0.45 -31.68 -12.62
C PHE A 37 0.62 -30.74 -12.04
N MET A 38 1.61 -30.35 -12.86
CA MET A 38 2.84 -29.71 -12.37
C MET A 38 2.80 -28.19 -12.52
N TYR A 39 2.31 -27.70 -13.67
CA TYR A 39 2.54 -26.33 -14.11
C TYR A 39 1.31 -25.44 -14.02
N ALA A 40 0.10 -26.01 -13.90
CA ALA A 40 -1.10 -25.23 -13.70
C ALA A 40 -1.01 -24.43 -12.38
N PRO A 41 -1.58 -23.21 -12.32
CA PRO A 41 -1.65 -22.43 -11.10
C PRO A 41 -2.31 -23.21 -9.96
N ILE A 42 -1.89 -22.94 -8.73
CA ILE A 42 -2.48 -23.50 -7.50
C ILE A 42 -4.00 -23.24 -7.51
N GLY A 43 -4.79 -24.30 -7.31
CA GLY A 43 -6.25 -24.30 -7.42
C GLY A 43 -6.82 -24.63 -8.82
N MET A 44 -5.98 -24.70 -9.85
CA MET A 44 -6.34 -25.20 -11.20
C MET A 44 -5.65 -26.52 -11.55
N ARG A 45 -4.86 -27.06 -10.62
CA ARG A 45 -4.20 -28.35 -10.77
C ARG A 45 -5.20 -29.48 -10.65
N TRP A 46 -4.98 -30.53 -11.44
CA TRP A 46 -5.83 -31.71 -11.37
C TRP A 46 -5.42 -32.63 -10.23
N PRO A 47 -6.38 -33.22 -9.49
CA PRO A 47 -6.07 -34.24 -8.51
C PRO A 47 -5.55 -35.51 -9.20
N LEU A 48 -4.84 -36.34 -8.44
CA LEU A 48 -4.19 -37.53 -8.97
C LEU A 48 -5.18 -38.52 -9.60
N SER A 49 -6.41 -38.59 -9.09
CA SER A 49 -7.50 -39.40 -9.66
C SER A 49 -7.84 -38.98 -11.10
N TRP A 50 -7.95 -37.67 -11.36
CA TRP A 50 -8.24 -37.14 -12.69
C TRP A 50 -7.09 -37.36 -13.65
N ILE A 51 -5.85 -37.21 -13.17
CA ILE A 51 -4.64 -37.50 -13.95
C ILE A 51 -4.56 -38.97 -14.32
N ARG A 52 -4.91 -39.88 -13.40
CA ARG A 52 -4.96 -41.32 -13.68
C ARG A 52 -5.99 -41.65 -14.76
N TRP A 53 -7.16 -41.03 -14.68
CA TRP A 53 -8.23 -41.18 -15.68
C TRP A 53 -7.82 -40.62 -17.05
N TRP A 54 -7.40 -39.36 -17.12
CA TRP A 54 -7.01 -38.70 -18.39
C TRP A 54 -5.71 -39.25 -18.99
N GLY A 55 -4.80 -39.71 -18.12
CA GLY A 55 -3.55 -40.35 -18.50
C GLY A 55 -3.77 -41.72 -19.14
N GLY A 56 -4.87 -42.41 -18.85
CA GLY A 56 -4.95 -43.84 -19.14
C GLY A 56 -3.90 -44.59 -18.30
N TRP A 57 -3.90 -44.34 -16.99
CA TRP A 57 -3.01 -44.95 -15.99
C TRP A 57 -3.79 -45.71 -14.90
N ALA A 58 -5.08 -45.97 -15.11
CA ALA A 58 -5.84 -46.78 -14.16
C ALA A 58 -5.45 -48.26 -14.36
N ILE A 59 -5.19 -48.96 -13.26
CA ILE A 59 -5.04 -50.43 -13.31
C ILE A 59 -6.45 -50.99 -13.48
N GLY A 60 -6.75 -51.57 -14.66
CA GLY A 60 -8.06 -52.17 -15.00
C GLY A 60 -8.92 -51.40 -16.00
N GLU A 61 -8.35 -50.76 -17.02
CA GLU A 61 -9.01 -49.84 -17.99
C GLU A 61 -10.06 -50.49 -18.94
N HIS A 62 -11.07 -51.19 -18.42
CA HIS A 62 -12.20 -51.70 -19.20
C HIS A 62 -13.59 -51.31 -18.66
N SER A 63 -13.70 -50.37 -17.73
CA SER A 63 -15.03 -49.86 -17.33
C SER A 63 -15.07 -48.35 -17.29
N PHE A 64 -15.32 -47.78 -18.47
CA PHE A 64 -15.53 -46.36 -18.73
C PHE A 64 -16.83 -45.80 -18.13
N GLU A 65 -17.72 -46.62 -17.57
CA GLU A 65 -19.12 -46.23 -17.31
C GLU A 65 -19.49 -45.91 -15.86
N ALA A 66 -18.65 -46.19 -14.86
CA ALA A 66 -19.03 -45.94 -13.46
C ALA A 66 -18.50 -44.57 -12.95
N GLY A 67 -19.32 -43.53 -13.07
CA GLY A 67 -19.35 -42.46 -12.04
C GLY A 67 -18.47 -41.21 -12.20
N HIS A 68 -18.00 -40.85 -13.40
CA HIS A 68 -17.17 -39.64 -13.62
C HIS A 68 -17.94 -38.45 -14.22
N GLY A 69 -19.27 -38.38 -14.03
CA GLY A 69 -20.11 -37.27 -14.54
C GLY A 69 -19.67 -35.87 -14.04
N ASN A 70 -18.99 -35.83 -12.90
CA ASN A 70 -18.50 -34.59 -12.29
C ASN A 70 -17.16 -34.12 -12.90
N THR A 71 -16.56 -34.87 -13.83
CA THR A 71 -15.24 -34.58 -14.40
C THR A 71 -15.27 -33.46 -15.44
N LEU A 72 -16.44 -33.17 -16.04
CA LEU A 72 -16.60 -32.03 -16.94
C LEU A 72 -16.91 -30.72 -16.20
N HIS A 73 -17.48 -30.77 -15.00
CA HIS A 73 -17.74 -29.62 -14.13
C HIS A 73 -17.18 -29.89 -12.71
N PRO A 74 -15.96 -29.42 -12.40
CA PRO A 74 -15.37 -29.64 -11.09
C PRO A 74 -16.20 -28.94 -10.01
N ILE A 75 -16.94 -29.73 -9.25
CA ILE A 75 -17.39 -29.34 -7.92
C ILE A 75 -16.13 -29.26 -7.05
N PRO A 76 -15.90 -28.17 -6.30
CA PRO A 76 -14.75 -28.08 -5.41
C PRO A 76 -14.77 -29.29 -4.46
N ILE A 77 -13.77 -30.15 -4.64
CA ILE A 77 -13.59 -31.35 -3.82
C ILE A 77 -13.15 -30.88 -2.42
N GLY A 78 -13.61 -31.58 -1.39
CA GLY A 78 -13.29 -31.28 0.02
C GLY A 78 -11.79 -31.07 0.25
N ALA A 79 -11.48 -30.21 1.21
CA ALA A 79 -10.11 -29.82 1.57
C ALA A 79 -9.19 -31.02 1.84
N ASP A 80 -9.75 -32.14 2.31
CA ASP A 80 -9.06 -33.40 2.62
C ASP A 80 -8.48 -34.13 1.39
N GLN A 81 -8.90 -33.81 0.17
CA GLN A 81 -8.49 -34.54 -1.04
C GLN A 81 -7.53 -33.78 -1.96
N SER A 82 -7.14 -32.55 -1.60
CA SER A 82 -6.25 -31.75 -2.43
C SER A 82 -4.80 -32.21 -2.28
N PHE A 83 -4.24 -32.66 -3.38
CA PHE A 83 -2.83 -33.02 -3.52
C PHE A 83 -1.93 -31.78 -3.29
N MET A 84 -0.85 -31.96 -2.52
CA MET A 84 0.17 -30.93 -2.16
C MET A 84 -0.28 -29.79 -1.24
N GLY A 85 -1.43 -29.89 -0.55
CA GLY A 85 -1.86 -28.82 0.35
C GLY A 85 -2.31 -27.56 -0.39
N ASP A 86 -2.55 -27.66 -1.71
CA ASP A 86 -3.06 -26.56 -2.52
C ASP A 86 -4.36 -26.00 -1.93
N HIS A 87 -5.22 -26.84 -1.36
CA HIS A 87 -6.43 -26.43 -0.65
C HIS A 87 -6.15 -25.46 0.49
N ILE A 88 -5.01 -25.57 1.19
CA ILE A 88 -4.62 -24.63 2.26
C ILE A 88 -4.35 -23.25 1.66
N ALA A 89 -3.73 -23.20 0.49
CA ALA A 89 -3.42 -21.95 -0.20
C ALA A 89 -4.64 -21.28 -0.88
N VAL A 90 -5.71 -22.05 -1.16
CA VAL A 90 -6.98 -21.52 -1.70
C VAL A 90 -8.09 -21.43 -0.65
N ALA A 91 -7.89 -21.99 0.55
CA ALA A 91 -8.86 -21.93 1.61
C ALA A 91 -9.14 -20.46 1.95
N PRO A 92 -10.41 -20.10 2.24
CA PRO A 92 -10.68 -18.83 2.86
C PRO A 92 -9.87 -18.77 4.16
N VAL A 93 -9.12 -17.68 4.34
CA VAL A 93 -8.40 -17.40 5.59
C VAL A 93 -9.37 -17.59 6.75
N SER A 94 -8.97 -18.41 7.71
CA SER A 94 -9.81 -18.72 8.86
C SER A 94 -9.97 -17.47 9.74
N GLY A 95 -11.11 -17.37 10.45
CA GLY A 95 -11.32 -16.27 11.39
C GLY A 95 -10.22 -16.18 12.45
N GLN A 96 -9.63 -17.32 12.84
CA GLN A 96 -8.52 -17.38 13.78
C GLN A 96 -7.25 -16.75 13.22
N GLU A 97 -6.85 -17.09 11.99
CA GLU A 97 -5.68 -16.50 11.34
C GLU A 97 -5.81 -14.97 11.18
N VAL A 98 -7.03 -14.46 10.90
CA VAL A 98 -7.29 -13.01 10.87
C VAL A 98 -7.09 -12.39 12.24
N GLN A 99 -7.57 -13.05 13.30
CA GLN A 99 -7.44 -12.55 14.67
C GLN A 99 -5.98 -12.54 15.12
N GLU A 100 -5.20 -13.58 14.82
CA GLU A 100 -3.77 -13.66 15.11
C GLU A 100 -2.99 -12.59 14.35
N PHE A 101 -3.27 -12.41 13.05
CA PHE A 101 -2.67 -11.35 12.25
C PHE A 101 -3.00 -9.95 12.79
N LYS A 102 -4.25 -9.71 13.15
CA LYS A 102 -4.70 -8.45 13.77
C LYS A 102 -3.97 -8.20 15.07
N GLY A 103 -3.88 -9.20 15.96
CA GLY A 103 -3.15 -9.10 17.22
C GLY A 103 -1.67 -8.76 17.02
N GLY A 104 -1.02 -9.36 16.01
CA GLY A 104 0.37 -9.04 15.65
C GLY A 104 0.57 -7.61 15.14
N ILE A 105 -0.40 -7.05 14.40
CA ILE A 105 -0.37 -5.65 13.97
C ILE A 105 -0.57 -4.71 15.17
N ASP A 106 -1.59 -4.96 15.98
CA ASP A 106 -1.91 -4.12 17.14
C ASP A 106 -0.71 -4.04 18.10
N HIS A 107 -0.03 -5.16 18.35
CA HIS A 107 1.19 -5.20 19.17
C HIS A 107 2.34 -4.36 18.59
N LYS A 108 2.56 -4.43 17.26
CA LYS A 108 3.61 -3.62 16.61
C LYS A 108 3.30 -2.13 16.64
N ILE A 109 2.02 -1.75 16.54
CA ILE A 109 1.59 -0.35 16.66
C ILE A 109 1.84 0.14 18.08
N ASP A 110 1.49 -0.65 19.09
CA ASP A 110 1.74 -0.30 20.49
C ASP A 110 3.23 -0.12 20.79
N GLU A 111 4.09 -1.02 20.28
CA GLU A 111 5.54 -0.87 20.42
C GLU A 111 6.07 0.39 19.75
N LEU A 112 5.58 0.72 18.54
CA LEU A 112 5.95 1.97 17.86
C LEU A 112 5.54 3.20 18.69
N VAL A 113 4.33 3.19 19.26
CA VAL A 113 3.82 4.28 20.11
C VAL A 113 4.68 4.43 21.37
N LYS A 114 5.11 3.33 21.99
CA LYS A 114 6.02 3.38 23.15
C LYS A 114 7.36 4.01 22.80
N VAL A 115 8.00 3.58 21.70
CA VAL A 115 9.30 4.12 21.26
C VAL A 115 9.21 5.62 20.97
N ILE A 116 8.16 6.06 20.28
CA ILE A 116 7.93 7.48 20.01
C ILE A 116 7.75 8.26 21.31
N THR A 117 6.94 7.72 22.24
CA THR A 117 6.68 8.38 23.53
C THR A 117 7.97 8.52 24.34
N ALA A 118 8.77 7.47 24.44
CA ALA A 118 10.05 7.51 25.13
C ALA A 118 11.01 8.53 24.51
N THR A 119 11.13 8.53 23.19
CA THR A 119 12.02 9.45 22.45
C THR A 119 11.62 10.92 22.69
N LEU A 120 10.31 11.20 22.68
CA LEU A 120 9.80 12.54 22.96
C LEU A 120 10.05 12.96 24.42
N SER A 121 9.85 12.04 25.38
CA SER A 121 10.15 12.30 26.80
C SER A 121 11.63 12.64 27.02
N HIS A 122 12.55 11.93 26.38
CA HIS A 122 13.99 12.21 26.51
C HIS A 122 14.39 13.55 25.88
N THR A 123 13.74 13.96 24.79
CA THR A 123 14.07 15.22 24.09
C THR A 123 13.64 16.46 24.89
N CYS A 124 12.62 16.35 25.74
CA CYS A 124 12.11 17.48 26.54
C CYS A 124 12.89 17.76 27.83
N HIS A 125 13.84 16.92 28.24
CA HIS A 125 14.57 17.08 29.50
C HIS A 125 16.05 17.50 29.36
N SER A 126 16.54 17.72 28.13
CA SER A 126 17.95 18.12 27.91
C SER A 126 18.21 19.63 27.79
N ASP A 127 17.19 20.50 27.91
CA ASP A 127 17.38 21.96 27.83
C ASP A 127 17.27 22.66 29.21
N THR A 128 17.73 22.01 30.29
CA THR A 128 18.12 22.75 31.50
C THR A 128 19.51 23.35 31.27
N VAL A 129 19.57 24.35 30.40
CA VAL A 129 20.72 25.25 30.34
C VAL A 129 20.68 26.05 31.64
N THR A 130 21.51 25.66 32.59
CA THR A 130 21.87 26.43 33.78
C THR A 130 22.58 27.71 33.32
N ARG A 131 21.82 28.68 32.80
CA ARG A 131 22.34 30.03 32.57
C ARG A 131 22.20 30.78 33.89
N THR A 132 23.26 30.71 34.68
CA THR A 132 23.53 31.64 35.77
C THR A 132 23.62 33.03 35.15
N LEU A 133 22.52 33.78 35.20
CA LEU A 133 22.53 35.22 35.03
C LEU A 133 21.90 35.79 36.29
N GLU A 134 22.78 36.33 37.13
CA GLU A 134 22.42 37.29 38.16
C GLU A 134 21.70 38.45 37.48
N THR A 135 20.40 38.56 37.67
CA THR A 135 19.69 39.81 37.43
C THR A 135 18.64 39.93 38.51
N THR A 136 19.01 40.73 39.51
CA THR A 136 18.14 41.42 40.45
C THR A 136 16.94 42.00 39.70
N VAL A 137 15.71 41.70 40.16
CA VAL A 137 14.59 42.63 40.37
C VAL A 137 13.23 41.91 40.53
N ASP A 138 12.51 42.37 41.56
CA ASP A 138 11.08 42.36 41.90
C ASP A 138 10.25 41.07 42.16
N PRO A 139 9.74 40.90 43.40
CA PRO A 139 8.75 39.90 43.76
C PRO A 139 7.31 40.46 43.68
N SER A 140 6.69 40.48 42.50
CA SER A 140 5.22 40.63 42.41
C SER A 140 4.66 40.20 41.04
N ASN A 141 4.64 38.90 40.74
CA ASN A 141 3.70 38.37 39.75
C ASN A 141 3.39 36.87 39.99
N PRO A 142 2.11 36.46 39.97
CA PRO A 142 1.73 35.07 40.20
C PRO A 142 2.05 34.21 38.97
N SER A 143 2.90 33.23 39.21
CA SER A 143 3.41 32.23 38.26
C SER A 143 2.29 31.45 37.55
N ILE A 144 2.25 31.56 36.22
CA ILE A 144 1.50 30.65 35.34
C ILE A 144 2.38 29.43 35.10
N GLY A 145 2.04 28.32 35.76
CA GLY A 145 2.76 27.05 35.66
C GLY A 145 2.68 26.40 34.27
N PRO A 146 3.59 25.45 33.99
CA PRO A 146 3.68 24.79 32.69
C PRO A 146 2.41 23.97 32.42
N MET A 147 1.74 24.30 31.31
CA MET A 147 0.48 23.68 30.91
C MET A 147 0.72 22.22 30.50
N HIS A 148 0.27 21.29 31.34
CA HIS A 148 0.33 19.85 31.12
C HIS A 148 -0.63 19.48 29.98
N VAL A 149 -0.12 18.96 28.86
CA VAL A 149 -0.97 18.37 27.82
C VAL A 149 -1.64 17.14 28.43
N SER A 150 -2.94 17.23 28.69
CA SER A 150 -3.67 16.16 29.37
C SER A 150 -3.77 14.92 28.48
N HIS A 151 -3.69 13.74 29.09
CA HIS A 151 -3.90 12.44 28.43
C HIS A 151 -5.23 12.39 27.63
N THR A 152 -6.19 13.22 28.02
CA THR A 152 -7.48 13.44 27.37
C THR A 152 -7.36 14.00 25.95
N GLN A 153 -6.42 14.92 25.71
CA GLN A 153 -6.24 15.57 24.40
C GLN A 153 -5.61 14.63 23.37
N SER A 154 -4.67 13.77 23.80
CA SER A 154 -4.08 12.72 22.95
C SER A 154 -5.13 11.67 22.53
N ARG A 155 -5.98 11.25 23.48
CA ARG A 155 -7.11 10.33 23.18
C ARG A 155 -8.13 10.95 22.23
N ALA A 156 -8.42 12.25 22.36
CA ALA A 156 -9.34 12.94 21.45
C ALA A 156 -8.82 12.95 20.00
N ILE A 157 -7.52 13.19 19.80
CA ILE A 157 -6.90 13.18 18.47
C ILE A 157 -6.89 11.77 17.86
N SER A 158 -6.58 10.75 18.66
CA SER A 158 -6.62 9.35 18.21
C SER A 158 -8.04 8.88 17.83
N ARG A 159 -9.05 9.29 18.60
CA ARG A 159 -10.47 9.02 18.29
C ARG A 159 -10.92 9.73 17.01
N ALA A 160 -10.51 10.98 16.81
CA ALA A 160 -10.83 11.73 15.59
C ALA A 160 -10.19 11.10 14.34
N ALA A 161 -8.94 10.64 14.44
CA ALA A 161 -8.27 9.93 13.35
C ALA A 161 -8.95 8.58 13.03
N SER A 162 -9.34 7.83 14.06
CA SER A 162 -10.06 6.55 13.90
C SER A 162 -11.46 6.76 13.29
N ALA A 163 -12.17 7.81 13.70
CA ALA A 163 -13.46 8.18 13.14
C ALA A 163 -13.36 8.56 11.66
N LEU A 164 -12.28 9.23 11.23
CA LEU A 164 -12.03 9.53 9.81
C LEU A 164 -11.80 8.26 8.97
N VAL A 165 -11.08 7.27 9.52
CA VAL A 165 -10.83 5.99 8.83
C VAL A 165 -12.12 5.18 8.72
N ILE A 166 -12.94 5.13 9.77
CA ILE A 166 -14.25 4.45 9.76
C ILE A 166 -15.21 5.16 8.80
N LYS A 167 -15.20 6.49 8.78
CA LYS A 167 -16.00 7.28 7.84
C LYS A 167 -15.62 6.98 6.38
N GLN A 168 -14.32 6.86 6.08
CA GLN A 168 -13.85 6.42 4.76
C GLN A 168 -14.17 4.96 4.42
N TRP A 169 -14.40 4.12 5.42
CA TRP A 169 -14.80 2.72 5.24
C TRP A 169 -16.29 2.61 4.84
N GLU A 170 -17.11 3.47 5.43
CA GLU A 170 -18.57 3.51 5.27
C GLU A 170 -19.05 4.38 4.10
N GLU A 171 -18.40 5.52 3.83
CA GLU A 171 -18.84 6.48 2.82
C GLU A 171 -18.44 6.10 1.39
N ILE A 172 -19.37 6.33 0.47
CA ILE A 172 -19.17 6.11 -0.96
C ILE A 172 -18.27 7.21 -1.51
N ASP A 173 -17.10 6.83 -2.05
CA ASP A 173 -16.21 7.79 -2.71
C ASP A 173 -16.92 8.36 -3.96
N PRO A 174 -17.07 9.69 -4.08
CA PRO A 174 -17.81 10.31 -5.18
C PRO A 174 -17.22 10.01 -6.56
N VAL A 175 -15.92 9.68 -6.63
CA VAL A 175 -15.20 9.36 -7.87
C VAL A 175 -15.40 7.90 -8.27
N THR A 176 -15.34 6.98 -7.31
CA THR A 176 -15.42 5.54 -7.61
C THR A 176 -16.82 4.95 -7.45
N LYS A 177 -17.74 5.68 -6.81
CA LYS A 177 -19.13 5.29 -6.53
C LYS A 177 -19.31 4.01 -5.72
N CYS A 178 -18.27 3.55 -5.02
CA CYS A 178 -18.33 2.42 -4.09
C CYS A 178 -17.74 2.81 -2.73
N ALA A 179 -18.31 2.31 -1.63
CA ALA A 179 -17.67 2.41 -0.32
C ALA A 179 -16.53 1.38 -0.21
N LEU A 180 -15.53 1.64 0.64
CA LEU A 180 -14.36 0.76 0.74
C LEU A 180 -14.74 -0.66 1.22
N LYS A 181 -15.82 -0.79 2.00
CA LYS A 181 -16.39 -2.07 2.45
C LYS A 181 -16.96 -2.93 1.29
N ASP A 182 -17.55 -2.28 0.29
CA ASP A 182 -18.19 -2.97 -0.86
C ASP A 182 -17.16 -3.58 -1.81
N TRP A 183 -15.88 -3.22 -1.67
CA TRP A 183 -14.79 -3.75 -2.50
C TRP A 183 -14.44 -5.21 -2.16
N TYR A 184 -14.93 -5.73 -1.02
CA TYR A 184 -14.62 -7.06 -0.52
C TYR A 184 -15.71 -8.12 -0.76
N GLU A 185 -16.97 -7.74 -0.97
CA GLU A 185 -18.11 -8.68 -1.07
C GLU A 185 -18.29 -9.36 -2.44
N GLY A 186 -17.39 -9.09 -3.40
CA GLY A 186 -17.39 -9.78 -4.69
C GLY A 186 -16.88 -11.23 -4.59
N SER A 187 -17.80 -12.18 -4.42
CA SER A 187 -17.57 -13.62 -4.61
C SER A 187 -17.26 -13.91 -6.09
N SER A 188 -15.98 -13.90 -6.49
CA SER A 188 -15.48 -14.79 -7.56
C SER A 188 -13.96 -14.91 -7.58
N ALA A 189 -13.50 -16.16 -7.60
CA ALA A 189 -12.13 -16.62 -7.42
C ALA A 189 -11.27 -16.53 -8.71
N THR A 190 -11.13 -15.35 -9.31
CA THR A 190 -10.18 -15.17 -10.43
C THR A 190 -8.87 -14.54 -9.97
N ALA A 191 -7.74 -15.14 -10.37
CA ALA A 191 -6.39 -14.71 -10.02
C ALA A 191 -6.09 -13.24 -10.39
N SER A 192 -6.74 -12.73 -11.45
CA SER A 192 -6.68 -11.31 -11.85
C SER A 192 -7.12 -10.37 -10.71
N LYS A 193 -8.17 -10.72 -9.96
CA LYS A 193 -8.67 -9.91 -8.84
C LYS A 193 -7.77 -9.96 -7.60
N ARG A 194 -6.95 -11.01 -7.41
CA ARG A 194 -5.97 -11.06 -6.29
C ARG A 194 -4.85 -10.02 -6.48
N ASN A 195 -4.30 -9.90 -7.68
CA ASN A 195 -3.30 -8.86 -7.98
C ASN A 195 -3.89 -7.46 -7.85
N GLN A 196 -5.17 -7.29 -8.20
CA GLN A 196 -5.90 -6.04 -7.98
C GLN A 196 -6.01 -5.72 -6.48
N ARG A 197 -6.41 -6.69 -5.64
CA ARG A 197 -6.48 -6.52 -4.17
C ARG A 197 -5.13 -6.16 -3.55
N LYS A 198 -4.04 -6.81 -3.97
CA LYS A 198 -2.67 -6.46 -3.52
C LYS A 198 -2.29 -5.02 -3.90
N THR A 199 -2.56 -4.63 -5.15
CA THR A 199 -2.28 -3.27 -5.64
C THR A 199 -3.07 -2.21 -4.88
N ILE A 200 -4.31 -2.52 -4.51
CA ILE A 200 -5.20 -1.63 -3.75
C ILE A 200 -4.71 -1.49 -2.30
N PHE A 201 -4.35 -2.60 -1.65
CA PHE A 201 -3.78 -2.59 -0.31
C PHE A 201 -2.49 -1.77 -0.26
N ASP A 202 -1.58 -1.97 -1.21
CA ASP A 202 -0.34 -1.20 -1.30
C ASP A 202 -0.61 0.30 -1.50
N LYS A 203 -1.62 0.67 -2.30
CA LYS A 203 -2.03 2.08 -2.46
C LYS A 203 -2.60 2.66 -1.16
N PHE A 204 -3.41 1.90 -0.43
CA PHE A 204 -3.96 2.31 0.86
C PHE A 204 -2.85 2.51 1.90
N VAL A 205 -1.98 1.52 2.08
CA VAL A 205 -0.84 1.60 3.01
C VAL A 205 0.05 2.80 2.68
N ARG A 206 0.38 3.04 1.40
CA ARG A 206 1.14 4.23 0.99
C ARG A 206 0.42 5.53 1.30
N ARG A 207 -0.90 5.61 1.13
CA ARG A 207 -1.69 6.81 1.45
C ARG A 207 -1.72 7.08 2.94
N VAL A 208 -1.95 6.05 3.75
CA VAL A 208 -1.94 6.16 5.23
C VAL A 208 -0.55 6.54 5.73
N PHE A 209 0.51 5.88 5.24
CA PHE A 209 1.88 6.24 5.61
C PHE A 209 2.24 7.66 5.20
N LYS A 210 1.88 8.08 3.98
CA LYS A 210 2.13 9.45 3.52
C LYS A 210 1.37 10.48 4.37
N ALA A 211 0.11 10.20 4.72
CA ALA A 211 -0.67 11.05 5.61
C ALA A 211 -0.04 11.12 7.01
N LEU A 212 0.39 9.99 7.56
CA LEU A 212 1.06 9.91 8.87
C LEU A 212 2.38 10.68 8.87
N ILE A 213 3.23 10.50 7.86
CA ILE A 213 4.48 11.26 7.68
C ILE A 213 4.19 12.75 7.57
N THR A 214 3.16 13.14 6.80
CA THR A 214 2.75 14.54 6.67
C THR A 214 2.27 15.11 8.00
N LEU A 215 1.53 14.32 8.79
CA LEU A 215 1.08 14.71 10.12
C LEU A 215 2.24 14.86 11.11
N LEU A 216 3.23 13.97 11.02
CA LEU A 216 4.45 14.02 11.82
C LEU A 216 5.33 15.21 11.45
N THR A 217 5.49 15.53 10.16
CA THR A 217 6.22 16.72 9.71
C THR A 217 5.46 18.01 10.02
N LEU A 218 4.13 18.02 9.93
CA LEU A 218 3.32 19.15 10.40
C LEU A 218 3.45 19.33 11.92
N LYS A 219 3.44 18.25 12.70
CA LYS A 219 3.68 18.32 14.15
C LYS A 219 5.07 18.84 14.47
N GLY A 220 6.10 18.39 13.74
CA GLY A 220 7.46 18.94 13.87
C GLY A 220 7.52 20.42 13.51
N PHE A 221 6.77 20.86 12.49
CA PHE A 221 6.65 22.27 12.11
C PHE A 221 5.88 23.11 13.14
N VAL A 222 4.81 22.56 13.71
CA VAL A 222 4.03 23.18 14.79
C VAL A 222 4.89 23.28 16.05
N LEU A 223 5.59 22.22 16.46
CA LEU A 223 6.54 22.26 17.57
C LEU A 223 7.69 23.25 17.32
N PHE A 224 8.17 23.36 16.07
CA PHE A 224 9.19 24.33 15.69
C PHE A 224 8.67 25.78 15.79
N ILE A 225 7.44 26.04 15.34
CA ILE A 225 6.78 27.34 15.52
C ILE A 225 6.52 27.62 17.00
N PHE A 226 6.05 26.66 17.79
CA PHE A 226 5.83 26.84 19.23
C PHE A 226 7.14 27.05 20.01
N ARG A 227 8.24 26.39 19.59
CA ARG A 227 9.58 26.60 20.18
C ARG A 227 10.13 27.99 19.85
N LEU A 228 9.94 28.48 18.62
CA LEU A 228 10.38 29.81 18.21
C LEU A 228 9.46 30.94 18.70
N GLY A 229 8.15 30.68 18.78
CA GLY A 229 7.16 31.65 19.26
C GLY A 229 7.25 31.95 20.75
N ARG A 230 8.06 31.18 21.51
CA ARG A 230 8.31 31.43 22.93
C ARG A 230 9.23 32.63 23.17
N ASN A 231 10.00 33.06 22.17
CA ASN A 231 10.80 34.29 22.16
C ASN A 231 10.53 35.05 20.86
N GLU A 232 9.42 35.78 20.79
CA GLU A 232 9.03 36.56 19.62
C GLU A 232 10.12 37.54 19.17
N ALA A 233 10.87 38.13 20.11
CA ALA A 233 12.00 39.01 19.81
C ALA A 233 13.16 38.28 19.09
N GLU A 234 13.48 37.05 19.49
CA GLU A 234 14.53 36.25 18.85
C GLU A 234 14.07 35.78 17.46
N PHE A 235 12.79 35.42 17.33
CA PHE A 235 12.20 35.04 16.05
C PHE A 235 12.18 36.22 15.06
N LEU A 236 11.77 37.41 15.50
CA LEU A 236 11.75 38.62 14.67
C LEU A 236 13.18 39.12 14.37
N SER A 237 14.14 38.91 15.27
CA SER A 237 15.56 39.19 14.99
C SER A 237 16.11 38.27 13.90
N LYS A 238 15.76 36.98 13.94
CA LYS A 238 16.22 35.98 12.96
C LYS A 238 15.48 36.05 11.63
N TYR A 239 14.22 36.47 11.66
CA TYR A 239 13.33 36.60 10.52
C TYR A 239 12.61 37.96 10.53
N PRO A 240 13.32 39.07 10.25
CA PRO A 240 12.73 40.41 10.31
C PRO A 240 11.58 40.61 9.31
N ASP A 241 11.52 39.78 8.26
CA ASP A 241 10.45 39.80 7.27
C ASP A 241 9.22 38.96 7.65
N ALA A 242 9.23 38.29 8.81
CA ALA A 242 8.15 37.40 9.23
C ALA A 242 6.79 38.12 9.33
N GLY A 243 6.79 39.39 9.75
CA GLY A 243 5.59 40.22 9.85
C GLY A 243 5.07 40.75 8.50
N LYS A 244 5.82 40.62 7.41
CA LYS A 244 5.46 41.22 6.11
C LYS A 244 4.52 40.32 5.30
N SER A 245 4.77 39.01 5.26
CA SER A 245 3.89 38.01 4.65
C SER A 245 4.41 36.58 4.88
N ILE A 246 3.52 35.58 4.95
CA ILE A 246 3.88 34.16 5.07
C ILE A 246 4.84 33.68 3.95
N PRO A 247 4.66 34.07 2.66
CA PRO A 247 5.59 33.66 1.60
C PRO A 247 7.02 34.13 1.83
N LYS A 248 7.23 35.39 2.28
CA LYS A 248 8.57 35.92 2.58
C LYS A 248 9.24 35.21 3.74
N LEU A 249 8.46 34.85 4.77
CA LEU A 249 8.96 34.02 5.87
C LEU A 249 9.44 32.64 5.38
N LEU A 250 8.65 31.98 4.54
CA LEU A 250 9.00 30.67 3.97
C LEU A 250 10.22 30.74 3.04
N GLU A 251 10.46 31.89 2.41
CA GLU A 251 11.63 32.15 1.58
C GLU A 251 12.89 32.34 2.44
N ALA A 252 12.80 33.14 3.51
CA ALA A 252 13.89 33.34 4.46
C ALA A 252 14.28 32.03 5.19
N ILE A 253 13.31 31.19 5.57
CA ILE A 253 13.58 29.87 6.16
C ILE A 253 14.30 28.95 5.17
N ARG A 254 13.93 28.98 3.88
CA ARG A 254 14.58 28.18 2.84
C ARG A 254 16.03 28.62 2.62
N TRP A 255 16.27 29.93 2.60
CA TRP A 255 17.60 30.49 2.45
C TRP A 255 18.52 30.11 3.63
N ASN A 256 18.04 30.24 4.87
CA ASN A 256 18.81 29.89 6.06
C ASN A 256 19.16 28.40 6.18
N LYS A 257 18.40 27.50 5.54
CA LYS A 257 18.71 26.06 5.52
C LYS A 257 19.65 25.64 4.38
N GLY A 258 20.14 26.59 3.58
CA GLY A 258 20.98 26.31 2.41
C GLY A 258 20.32 25.38 1.38
N THR A 259 18.99 25.21 1.44
CA THR A 259 18.27 24.23 0.63
C THR A 259 17.67 24.93 -0.58
N THR A 260 18.50 25.31 -1.54
CA THR A 260 18.05 25.82 -2.82
C THR A 260 17.63 24.63 -3.68
N ARG A 261 16.32 24.38 -3.80
CA ARG A 261 15.83 23.46 -4.83
C ARG A 261 16.10 24.10 -6.19
N SER A 262 17.10 23.60 -6.91
CA SER A 262 17.25 23.89 -8.33
C SER A 262 16.03 23.32 -9.05
N SER A 263 15.12 24.20 -9.42
CA SER A 263 14.07 23.85 -10.37
C SER A 263 14.75 23.60 -11.71
N LYS A 264 14.37 22.52 -12.41
CA LYS A 264 14.84 22.21 -13.77
C LYS A 264 14.64 23.38 -14.76
N TYR A 265 13.73 24.29 -14.44
CA TYR A 265 13.36 25.45 -15.26
C TYR A 265 13.92 26.78 -14.72
N GLY A 266 15.01 26.75 -13.95
CA GLY A 266 15.62 27.95 -13.38
C GLY A 266 14.75 28.65 -12.33
N THR A 267 15.29 29.75 -11.81
CA THR A 267 14.63 30.66 -10.86
C THR A 267 13.47 31.41 -11.52
N ALA A 268 12.55 31.96 -10.73
CA ALA A 268 11.43 32.73 -11.25
C ALA A 268 11.90 33.98 -12.03
N GLN A 269 13.07 34.54 -11.69
CA GLN A 269 13.69 35.65 -12.41
C GLN A 269 14.25 35.20 -13.77
N GLU A 270 14.94 34.06 -13.84
CA GLU A 270 15.44 33.49 -15.10
C GLU A 270 14.32 33.17 -16.10
N ARG A 271 13.13 32.79 -15.60
CA ARG A 271 11.97 32.57 -16.48
C ARG A 271 11.39 33.85 -17.04
N LYS A 272 11.49 34.97 -16.32
CA LYS A 272 11.04 36.27 -16.81
C LYS A 272 12.00 36.83 -17.87
N SER A 273 13.31 36.58 -17.75
CA SER A 273 14.29 37.00 -18.76
C SER A 273 14.25 36.16 -20.03
N ASN A 274 13.82 34.89 -19.95
CA ASN A 274 13.73 33.99 -21.11
C ASN A 274 12.34 33.99 -21.80
N SER A 275 11.44 34.92 -21.45
CA SER A 275 10.21 35.08 -22.22
C SER A 275 10.57 35.59 -23.62
N PRO A 276 10.23 34.87 -24.71
CA PRO A 276 10.54 35.29 -26.07
C PRO A 276 10.02 36.71 -26.29
N ARG A 277 10.91 37.61 -26.71
CA ARG A 277 10.53 38.95 -27.19
C ARG A 277 9.49 38.75 -28.29
N SER A 278 8.31 39.34 -28.08
CA SER A 278 7.24 39.41 -29.07
C SER A 278 7.82 39.79 -30.43
N SER A 279 7.59 38.94 -31.42
CA SER A 279 7.96 39.14 -32.81
C SER A 279 7.48 40.53 -33.26
N PRO A 280 8.29 41.28 -34.03
CA PRO A 280 7.86 42.56 -34.57
C PRO A 280 6.68 42.34 -35.52
N ASP A 281 5.66 43.17 -35.36
CA ASP A 281 4.49 43.21 -36.23
C ASP A 281 4.95 43.43 -37.69
N PRO A 282 4.30 42.77 -38.67
CA PRO A 282 4.63 42.98 -40.07
C PRO A 282 4.17 44.38 -40.50
N GLU A 283 5.13 45.25 -40.83
CA GLU A 283 4.87 46.53 -41.49
C GLU A 283 4.31 46.31 -42.90
N ASN A 284 3.26 47.08 -43.21
CA ASN A 284 2.64 47.27 -44.52
C ASN A 284 3.42 48.29 -45.34
#